data_AF-A0A0G3BUI9-F1
#
_entry.id   AF-A0A0G3BUI9-F1
#
_cell.length_a   1.000
_cell.length_b   1.000
_cell.length_c   1.000
_cell.angle_alpha   90.00
_cell.angle_beta   90.00
_cell.angle_gamma   90.00
#
_symmetry.space_group_name_H-M   'P 1'
#
loop_
_entity.id
_entity.type
_entity.pdbx_description
1 polymer ?
#
loop_
_entity_poly.entity_id
_entity_poly.type
_entity_poly.pdbx_seq_one_letter_code
_entity_poly.pdbx_strand_id
1 'polypeptide(L)'
;MQDAPEHGDEDTTTIHEARLWRDNGWTAKVIKNEDDDGWAVAMIKDGEPEPALVGQWTMGRDKKNPKPLDVAAFHTLVKTASEVLRRHEQQLHAMYHKRATVTADGQKIDVTLDIVPDEDDPHGVLSAHDAYGECLAQVRVAPTFKLNGTTAAAWVADGFRKPG
;
A
#
# COMPACT_ATOMS: atom_id res chain seq x y z
N MET A 1 -32.43 -8.59 -18.80
CA MET A 1 -31.26 -9.06 -19.55
C MET A 1 -30.36 -7.86 -19.71
N GLN A 2 -29.33 -7.76 -18.88
CA GLN A 2 -28.27 -6.76 -19.03
C GLN A 2 -27.01 -7.43 -18.50
N ASP A 3 -26.08 -7.66 -19.43
CA ASP A 3 -24.80 -8.34 -19.28
C ASP A 3 -24.06 -7.97 -18.00
N ALA A 4 -23.82 -8.98 -17.17
CA ALA A 4 -22.75 -8.96 -16.20
C ALA A 4 -21.46 -9.28 -16.96
N PRO A 5 -20.37 -8.51 -16.79
CA PRO A 5 -19.09 -8.92 -17.35
C PRO A 5 -18.62 -10.16 -16.58
N GLU A 6 -18.67 -11.28 -17.28
CA GLU A 6 -18.11 -12.56 -16.92
C GLU A 6 -16.63 -12.34 -16.56
N HIS A 7 -16.32 -12.48 -15.27
CA HIS A 7 -14.93 -12.61 -14.82
C HIS A 7 -14.42 -13.95 -15.35
N GLY A 8 -13.70 -13.89 -16.46
CA GLY A 8 -12.94 -15.02 -16.99
C GLY A 8 -11.75 -15.30 -16.08
N ASP A 9 -12.00 -16.02 -14.99
CA ASP A 9 -11.00 -16.87 -14.37
C ASP A 9 -10.67 -18.00 -15.35
N GLU A 10 -9.67 -17.81 -16.20
CA GLU A 10 -8.92 -18.90 -16.83
C GLU A 10 -7.65 -18.34 -17.47
N ASP A 11 -6.60 -19.18 -17.49
CA ASP A 11 -5.32 -18.99 -18.17
C ASP A 11 -4.17 -18.28 -17.40
N THR A 12 -3.56 -19.06 -16.50
CA THR A 12 -2.12 -18.98 -16.13
C THR A 12 -1.20 -19.33 -17.31
N THR A 13 -1.57 -19.04 -18.55
CA THR A 13 -0.71 -19.25 -19.70
C THR A 13 0.34 -18.14 -19.73
N THR A 14 1.60 -18.54 -19.82
CA THR A 14 2.69 -17.60 -20.06
C THR A 14 2.52 -16.96 -21.44
N ILE A 15 2.37 -15.64 -21.50
CA ILE A 15 2.20 -14.86 -22.73
C ILE A 15 3.45 -14.00 -22.94
N HIS A 16 4.01 -14.03 -24.15
CA HIS A 16 5.17 -13.24 -24.54
C HIS A 16 4.90 -12.50 -25.87
N GLU A 17 4.08 -11.45 -25.84
CA GLU A 17 3.76 -10.63 -27.01
C GLU A 17 4.41 -9.26 -26.93
N ALA A 18 4.61 -8.57 -28.05
CA ALA A 18 5.26 -7.25 -28.05
C ALA A 18 4.55 -6.19 -27.16
N ARG A 19 3.26 -6.38 -26.85
CA ARG A 19 2.40 -5.44 -26.11
C ARG A 19 1.71 -6.05 -24.88
N LEU A 20 1.83 -7.36 -24.68
CA LEU A 20 1.23 -8.07 -23.57
C LEU A 20 2.18 -9.17 -23.12
N TRP A 21 2.66 -9.09 -21.88
CA TRP A 21 3.40 -10.18 -21.26
C TRP A 21 2.65 -10.67 -20.04
N ARG A 22 2.62 -11.98 -19.86
CA ARG A 22 2.11 -12.61 -18.65
C ARG A 22 3.12 -13.67 -18.24
N ASP A 23 3.76 -13.49 -17.10
CA ASP A 23 4.72 -14.44 -16.56
C ASP A 23 4.89 -14.28 -15.04
N ASN A 24 5.24 -15.37 -14.35
CA ASN A 24 5.54 -15.38 -12.92
C ASN A 24 4.48 -14.69 -12.02
N GLY A 25 3.20 -14.82 -12.36
CA GLY A 25 2.08 -14.19 -11.62
C GLY A 25 1.93 -12.68 -11.85
N TRP A 26 2.51 -12.15 -12.93
CA TRP A 26 2.40 -10.75 -13.33
C TRP A 26 1.97 -10.62 -14.78
N THR A 27 1.07 -9.69 -15.06
CA THR A 27 0.63 -9.32 -16.40
C THR A 27 1.05 -7.88 -16.69
N ALA A 28 1.90 -7.68 -17.69
CA ALA A 28 2.32 -6.39 -18.20
C ALA A 28 1.60 -6.08 -19.51
N LYS A 29 0.75 -5.06 -19.52
CA LYS A 29 -0.04 -4.65 -20.69
C LYS A 29 0.36 -3.26 -21.14
N VAL A 30 0.81 -3.14 -22.39
CA VAL A 30 1.15 -1.85 -22.99
C VAL A 30 -0.09 -1.23 -23.61
N ILE A 31 -0.61 -0.21 -22.95
CA ILE A 31 -1.77 0.59 -23.34
C ILE A 31 -1.34 1.92 -23.95
N LYS A 32 -2.17 2.47 -24.83
CA LYS A 32 -1.95 3.82 -25.33
C LYS A 32 -2.45 4.80 -24.27
N ASN A 33 -1.65 5.81 -23.91
CA ASN A 33 -2.12 6.87 -23.04
C ASN A 33 -3.01 7.81 -23.88
N GLU A 34 -4.21 8.11 -23.40
CA GLU A 34 -5.13 9.02 -24.10
C GLU A 34 -4.83 10.49 -23.78
N ASP A 35 -4.12 10.76 -22.68
CA ASP A 35 -3.81 12.11 -22.18
C ASP A 35 -2.46 12.65 -22.69
N ASP A 36 -1.52 11.77 -23.00
CA ASP A 36 -0.18 12.09 -23.50
C ASP A 36 0.08 11.26 -24.77
N ASP A 37 0.71 11.82 -25.82
CA ASP A 37 1.00 11.13 -27.10
C ASP A 37 2.08 10.05 -26.92
N GLY A 38 1.80 9.08 -26.06
CA GLY A 38 2.74 8.15 -25.48
C GLY A 38 2.07 6.82 -25.14
N TRP A 39 2.91 5.87 -24.75
CA TRP A 39 2.48 4.55 -24.31
C TRP A 39 2.61 4.48 -22.79
N ALA A 40 1.78 3.67 -22.16
CA ALA A 40 1.91 3.33 -20.76
C ALA A 40 1.93 1.80 -20.63
N VAL A 41 2.62 1.30 -19.62
CA VAL A 41 2.62 -0.10 -19.25
C VAL A 41 1.89 -0.25 -17.93
N ALA A 42 0.83 -1.05 -17.93
CA ALA A 42 0.09 -1.43 -16.76
C ALA A 42 0.59 -2.80 -16.29
N MET A 43 1.16 -2.83 -15.09
CA MET A 43 1.56 -4.04 -14.38
C MET A 43 0.44 -4.45 -13.44
N ILE A 44 -0.13 -5.62 -13.69
CA ILE A 44 -1.23 -6.21 -12.94
C ILE A 44 -0.69 -7.48 -12.28
N LYS A 45 -0.96 -7.65 -11.00
CA LYS A 45 -0.60 -8.88 -10.28
C LYS A 45 -1.73 -9.88 -10.44
N ASP A 46 -1.39 -11.14 -10.67
CA ASP A 46 -2.36 -12.23 -10.75
C ASP A 46 -3.19 -12.31 -9.45
N GLY A 47 -4.52 -12.33 -9.58
CA GLY A 47 -5.47 -12.25 -8.47
C GLY A 47 -5.97 -10.85 -8.12
N GLU A 48 -5.36 -9.78 -8.63
CA GLU A 48 -5.81 -8.40 -8.38
C GLU A 48 -6.49 -7.81 -9.63
N PRO A 49 -7.71 -7.24 -9.51
CA PRO A 49 -8.38 -6.59 -10.63
C PRO A 49 -7.74 -5.24 -11.00
N GLU A 50 -6.98 -4.64 -10.08
CA GLU A 50 -6.35 -3.33 -10.26
C GLU A 50 -4.87 -3.43 -10.64
N PRO A 51 -4.37 -2.57 -11.54
CA PRO A 51 -2.96 -2.52 -11.88
C PRO A 51 -2.14 -2.00 -10.69
N ALA A 52 -1.31 -2.88 -10.13
CA ALA A 52 -0.33 -2.57 -9.10
C ALA A 52 0.59 -1.38 -9.44
N LEU A 53 0.88 -1.16 -10.72
CA LEU A 53 1.66 -0.03 -11.20
C LEU A 53 1.28 0.31 -12.65
N VAL A 54 1.03 1.59 -12.93
CA VAL A 54 0.94 2.11 -14.30
C VAL A 54 2.07 3.11 -14.50
N GLY A 55 2.97 2.81 -15.44
CA GLY A 55 4.14 3.63 -15.73
C GLY A 55 4.16 4.09 -17.19
N GLN A 56 4.77 5.25 -17.45
CA GLN A 56 5.08 5.67 -18.81
C GLN A 56 5.95 4.63 -19.52
N TRP A 57 5.61 4.31 -20.77
CA TRP A 57 6.31 3.35 -21.60
C TRP A 57 6.90 4.02 -22.83
N THR A 58 8.14 3.66 -23.14
CA THR A 58 8.87 4.30 -24.24
C THR A 58 8.31 3.87 -25.59
N MET A 59 8.05 4.84 -26.46
CA MET A 59 7.74 4.60 -27.85
C MET A 59 8.93 3.94 -28.55
N GLY A 60 8.67 2.90 -29.34
CA GLY A 60 9.68 2.11 -30.02
C GLY A 60 10.36 2.90 -31.13
N ARG A 61 11.42 2.31 -31.70
CA ARG A 61 12.27 2.92 -32.72
C ARG A 61 11.51 3.41 -33.97
N ASP A 62 10.36 2.79 -34.24
CA ASP A 62 9.47 3.12 -35.36
C ASP A 62 8.67 4.42 -35.16
N LYS A 63 8.79 5.08 -33.99
CA LYS A 63 8.05 6.30 -33.61
C LYS A 63 6.52 6.21 -33.76
N LYS A 64 5.99 4.99 -33.89
CA LYS A 64 4.55 4.69 -34.04
C LYS A 64 4.15 3.53 -33.15
N ASN A 65 4.98 2.49 -33.10
CA ASN A 65 4.75 1.32 -32.27
C ASN A 65 5.46 1.44 -30.91
N PRO A 66 4.89 0.94 -29.80
CA PRO A 66 5.57 0.93 -28.51
C PRO A 66 6.85 0.10 -28.60
N LYS A 67 7.83 0.39 -27.75
CA LYS A 67 9.01 -0.48 -27.64
C LYS A 67 8.51 -1.89 -27.28
N PRO A 68 8.90 -2.93 -28.04
CA PRO A 68 8.45 -4.29 -27.73
C PRO A 68 8.88 -4.64 -26.31
N LEU A 69 7.94 -5.17 -25.55
CA LEU A 69 8.24 -5.67 -24.22
C LEU A 69 9.13 -6.91 -24.37
N ASP A 70 10.28 -6.88 -23.69
CA ASP A 70 11.29 -7.93 -23.69
C ASP A 70 11.50 -8.44 -22.26
N VAL A 71 12.06 -9.64 -22.09
CA VAL A 71 12.29 -10.30 -20.80
C VAL A 71 12.95 -9.36 -19.81
N ALA A 72 14.01 -8.66 -20.23
CA ALA A 72 14.76 -7.77 -19.34
C ALA A 72 13.90 -6.59 -18.84
N ALA A 73 13.06 -6.06 -19.72
CA ALA A 73 12.19 -4.93 -19.40
C ALA A 73 11.01 -5.38 -18.53
N PHE A 74 10.42 -6.55 -18.81
CA PHE A 74 9.40 -7.17 -17.98
C PHE A 74 9.90 -7.44 -16.56
N HIS A 75 11.06 -8.10 -16.39
CA HIS A 75 11.64 -8.36 -15.06
C HIS A 75 11.90 -7.06 -14.26
N THR A 76 12.32 -6.00 -14.94
CA THR A 76 12.52 -4.69 -14.31
C THR A 76 11.19 -4.12 -13.81
N LEU A 77 10.14 -4.16 -14.64
CA LEU A 77 8.81 -3.70 -14.27
C LEU A 77 8.21 -4.52 -13.13
N VAL A 78 8.35 -5.85 -13.16
CA VAL A 78 7.89 -6.76 -12.09
C VAL A 78 8.55 -6.37 -10.77
N LYS A 79 9.86 -6.12 -10.78
CA LYS A 79 10.58 -5.67 -9.58
C LYS A 79 10.06 -4.32 -9.07
N THR A 80 9.89 -3.34 -9.94
CA THR A 80 9.36 -2.03 -9.56
C THR A 80 7.92 -2.11 -9.05
N ALA A 81 7.05 -2.85 -9.72
CA ALA A 81 5.65 -3.02 -9.32
C ALA A 81 5.54 -3.76 -7.97
N SER A 82 6.35 -4.80 -7.76
CA SER A 82 6.44 -5.49 -6.47
C SER A 82 6.90 -4.56 -5.35
N GLU A 83 7.87 -3.68 -5.64
CA GLU A 83 8.36 -2.68 -4.68
C GLU A 83 7.32 -1.60 -4.41
N VAL A 84 6.54 -1.20 -5.41
CA VAL A 84 5.43 -0.23 -5.28
C VAL A 84 4.31 -0.81 -4.43
N LEU A 85 3.88 -2.06 -4.67
CA LEU A 85 2.90 -2.74 -3.81
C LEU A 85 3.40 -2.80 -2.37
N ARG A 86 4.62 -3.30 -2.16
CA ARG A 86 5.22 -3.39 -0.83
C ARG A 86 5.31 -2.02 -0.16
N ARG A 87 5.62 -0.97 -0.92
CA ARG A 87 5.69 0.42 -0.41
C ARG A 87 4.30 1.00 -0.16
N HIS A 88 3.29 0.63 -0.94
CA HIS A 88 1.90 1.01 -0.72
C HIS A 88 1.39 0.36 0.57
N GLU A 89 1.63 -0.93 0.76
CA GLU A 89 1.35 -1.65 2.01
C GLU A 89 2.10 -1.05 3.19
N GLN A 90 3.40 -0.71 3.04
CA GLN A 90 4.15 -0.04 4.10
C GLN A 90 3.67 1.38 4.39
N GLN A 91 3.18 2.12 3.38
CA GLN A 91 2.57 3.44 3.60
C GLN A 91 1.23 3.32 4.31
N LEU A 92 0.40 2.35 3.95
CA LEU A 92 -0.83 2.02 4.68
C LEU A 92 -0.48 1.65 6.13
N HIS A 93 0.49 0.76 6.33
CA HIS A 93 0.95 0.37 7.67
C HIS A 93 1.53 1.56 8.46
N ALA A 94 2.26 2.48 7.82
CA ALA A 94 2.78 3.68 8.50
C ALA A 94 1.69 4.74 8.74
N MET A 95 0.62 4.76 7.95
CA MET A 95 -0.54 5.61 8.18
C MET A 95 -1.39 5.10 9.35
N TYR A 96 -1.57 3.78 9.42
CA TYR A 96 -2.42 3.13 10.42
C TYR A 96 -1.70 2.82 11.73
N HIS A 97 -0.41 2.52 11.71
CA HIS A 97 0.39 2.25 12.90
C HIS A 97 1.36 3.39 13.16
N LYS A 98 0.99 4.28 14.10
CA LYS A 98 1.86 5.34 14.59
C LYS A 98 2.49 4.93 15.92
N ARG A 99 3.71 5.39 16.16
CA ARG A 99 4.42 5.17 17.42
C ARG A 99 5.07 6.47 17.88
N ALA A 100 4.95 6.77 19.17
CA ALA A 100 5.53 7.92 19.84
C ALA A 100 6.10 7.48 21.18
N THR A 101 7.41 7.66 21.37
CA THR A 101 8.04 7.41 22.67
C THR A 101 8.06 8.71 23.46
N VAL A 102 7.57 8.66 24.70
CA VAL A 102 7.56 9.79 25.64
C VAL A 102 8.27 9.41 26.93
N THR A 103 8.82 10.40 27.61
CA THR A 103 9.45 10.19 28.92
C THR A 103 8.52 10.76 29.99
N ALA A 104 8.04 9.94 30.91
CA ALA A 104 7.24 10.35 32.06
C ALA A 104 7.88 9.80 33.34
N ASP A 105 8.02 10.65 34.35
CA ASP A 105 8.66 10.31 35.64
C ASP A 105 10.06 9.66 35.51
N GLY A 106 10.80 10.00 34.45
CA GLY A 106 12.11 9.40 34.15
C GLY A 106 12.06 8.03 33.47
N GLN A 107 10.88 7.43 33.30
CA GLN A 107 10.67 6.21 32.51
C GLN A 107 10.28 6.54 31.06
N LYS A 108 10.81 5.74 30.13
CA LYS A 108 10.43 5.81 28.72
C LYS A 108 9.19 4.95 28.51
N ILE A 109 8.12 5.58 28.05
CA ILE A 109 6.86 4.93 27.72
C ILE A 109 6.68 5.04 26.21
N ASP A 110 6.49 3.89 25.60
CA ASP A 110 6.22 3.74 24.19
C ASP A 110 4.72 3.72 23.91
N VAL A 111 4.22 4.78 23.29
CA VAL A 111 2.81 4.88 22.93
C VAL A 111 2.67 4.49 21.46
N THR A 112 1.85 3.47 21.19
CA THR A 112 1.47 3.06 19.84
C THR A 112 0.01 3.40 19.59
N LEU A 113 -0.30 3.87 18.38
CA LEU A 113 -1.64 4.09 17.88
C LEU A 113 -1.84 3.20 16.66
N ASP A 114 -2.82 2.33 16.75
CA ASP A 114 -3.20 1.35 15.74
C ASP A 114 -4.58 1.73 15.21
N ILE A 115 -4.67 2.27 14.00
CA ILE A 115 -5.94 2.66 13.38
C ILE A 115 -6.42 1.47 12.56
N VAL A 116 -7.60 0.94 12.91
CA VAL A 116 -8.29 -0.10 12.17
C VAL A 116 -9.23 0.58 11.17
N PRO A 117 -8.92 0.58 9.85
CA PRO A 117 -9.82 1.06 8.82
C PRO A 117 -10.88 -0.02 8.53
N ASP A 118 -11.81 -0.18 9.45
CA ASP A 118 -12.98 -1.04 9.25
C ASP A 118 -14.09 -0.24 8.54
N GLU A 119 -14.81 -0.86 7.60
CA GLU A 119 -15.90 -0.22 6.86
C GLU A 119 -17.14 0.03 7.74
N ASP A 120 -17.31 -0.73 8.83
CA ASP A 120 -18.45 -0.65 9.74
C ASP A 120 -18.12 0.11 11.05
N ASP A 121 -16.93 -0.07 11.63
CA ASP A 121 -16.50 0.64 12.86
C ASP A 121 -15.01 1.07 12.82
N PRO A 122 -14.66 2.13 12.08
CA PRO A 122 -13.30 2.61 12.04
C PRO A 122 -12.90 3.18 13.41
N HIS A 123 -11.88 2.60 14.04
CA HIS A 123 -11.41 3.02 15.36
C HIS A 123 -9.88 2.97 15.48
N GLY A 124 -9.34 3.78 16.39
CA GLY A 124 -7.94 3.71 16.79
C GLY A 124 -7.76 3.00 18.13
N VAL A 125 -6.68 2.26 18.30
CA VAL A 125 -6.28 1.64 19.57
C VAL A 125 -4.97 2.26 20.01
N LEU A 126 -5.03 3.01 21.10
CA LEU A 126 -3.86 3.63 21.72
C LEU A 126 -3.35 2.71 22.83
N SER A 127 -2.13 2.23 22.73
CA SER A 127 -1.50 1.34 23.72
C SER A 127 -0.22 1.98 24.25
N ALA A 128 -0.02 1.95 25.56
CA ALA A 128 1.20 2.39 26.22
C ALA A 128 1.99 1.17 26.68
N HIS A 129 3.27 1.14 26.37
CA HIS A 129 4.20 0.11 26.81
C HIS A 129 5.35 0.74 27.59
N ASP A 130 5.83 0.10 28.65
CA ASP A 130 7.02 0.57 29.35
C ASP A 130 8.31 0.25 28.55
N ALA A 131 9.48 0.66 29.06
CA ALA A 131 10.79 0.39 28.48
C ALA A 131 11.09 -1.11 28.31
N TYR A 132 10.42 -1.97 29.07
CA TYR A 132 10.49 -3.44 28.96
C TYR A 132 9.50 -4.04 27.95
N GLY A 133 8.67 -3.21 27.30
CA GLY A 133 7.63 -3.67 26.36
C GLY A 133 6.36 -4.18 27.03
N GLU A 134 6.23 -4.01 28.35
CA GLU A 134 5.02 -4.39 29.09
C GLU A 134 3.89 -3.39 28.83
N CYS A 135 2.71 -3.88 28.44
CA CYS A 135 1.54 -3.03 28.20
C CYS A 135 1.01 -2.47 29.52
N LEU A 136 1.19 -1.17 29.71
CA LEU A 136 0.71 -0.42 30.88
C LEU A 136 -0.79 -0.14 30.76
N ALA A 137 -1.25 0.22 29.56
CA ALA A 137 -2.64 0.55 29.29
C ALA A 137 -2.98 0.48 27.80
N GLN A 138 -4.25 0.22 27.51
CA GLN A 138 -4.80 0.24 26.16
C GLN A 138 -6.20 0.88 26.18
N VAL A 139 -6.45 1.82 25.26
CA VAL A 139 -7.73 2.50 25.11
C VAL A 139 -8.13 2.64 23.65
N ARG A 140 -9.45 2.57 23.38
CA ARG A 140 -10.00 2.87 22.05
C ARG A 140 -10.23 4.37 21.89
N VAL A 141 -9.66 4.95 20.84
CA VAL A 141 -9.76 6.35 20.43
C VAL A 141 -10.40 6.46 19.05
N ALA A 142 -10.76 7.68 18.64
CA ALA A 142 -11.25 7.92 17.29
C ALA A 142 -10.18 7.57 16.24
N PRO A 143 -10.55 7.10 15.04
CA PRO A 143 -9.61 6.80 13.96
C PRO A 143 -8.90 8.07 13.45
N THR A 144 -9.46 9.25 13.74
CA THR A 144 -8.88 10.55 13.44
C THR A 144 -7.90 11.06 14.50
N PHE A 145 -7.68 10.30 15.58
CA PHE A 145 -6.79 10.68 16.67
C PHE A 145 -5.35 10.84 16.17
N LYS A 146 -4.74 12.00 16.41
CA LYS A 146 -3.35 12.28 16.02
C LYS A 146 -2.42 11.96 17.19
N LEU A 147 -1.72 10.82 17.10
CA LEU A 147 -0.65 10.49 18.01
C LEU A 147 0.61 11.32 17.68
N ASN A 148 0.94 12.24 18.58
CA ASN A 148 2.16 13.06 18.57
C ASN A 148 2.79 13.02 19.97
N GLY A 149 4.06 13.42 20.11
CA GLY A 149 4.76 13.41 21.42
C GLY A 149 4.03 14.18 22.53
N THR A 150 3.37 15.30 22.20
CA THR A 150 2.58 16.07 23.17
C THR A 150 1.30 15.36 23.63
N THR A 151 0.55 14.75 22.70
CA THR A 151 -0.70 14.04 23.04
C THR A 151 -0.40 12.73 23.77
N ALA A 152 0.70 12.04 23.41
CA ALA A 152 1.22 10.90 24.14
C ALA A 152 1.63 11.27 25.57
N ALA A 153 2.39 12.36 25.76
CA ALA A 153 2.81 12.80 27.08
C ALA A 153 1.63 13.22 27.95
N ALA A 154 0.65 13.93 27.38
CA ALA A 154 -0.59 14.30 28.08
C ALA A 154 -1.40 13.07 28.50
N TRP A 155 -1.51 12.06 27.63
CA TRP A 155 -2.22 10.82 27.93
C TRP A 155 -1.57 10.02 29.06
N VAL A 156 -0.24 9.90 29.02
CA VAL A 156 0.54 9.25 30.07
C VAL A 156 0.42 10.03 31.39
N ALA A 157 0.49 11.36 31.35
CA ALA A 157 0.34 12.21 32.54
C ALA A 157 -1.07 12.15 33.15
N ASP A 158 -2.11 11.92 32.34
CA ASP A 158 -3.49 11.75 32.81
C ASP A 158 -3.77 10.33 33.36
N GLY A 159 -2.74 9.47 33.46
CA GLY A 159 -2.85 8.11 33.97
C GLY A 159 -3.54 7.17 32.98
N PHE A 160 -3.25 7.34 31.69
CA PHE A 160 -3.76 6.51 30.59
C PHE A 160 -5.28 6.52 30.40
N ARG A 161 -5.98 7.55 30.90
CA ARG A 161 -7.41 7.72 30.64
C ARG A 161 -7.68 8.01 29.17
N LYS A 162 -8.84 7.59 28.68
CA LYS A 162 -9.23 7.84 27.29
C LYS A 162 -9.17 9.34 26.98
N PRO A 163 -8.33 9.80 26.04
CA PRO A 163 -8.29 11.20 25.65
C PRO A 163 -9.64 11.57 25.01
N GLY A 164 -10.30 12.56 25.60
CA GLY A 164 -11.62 13.08 25.17
C GLY A 164 -11.51 14.18 24.14
#